data_AF-A0A929TDF2-F1
#
_entry.id   AF-A0A929TDF2-F1
#
_cell.length_a   1.000
_cell.length_b   1.000
_cell.length_c   1.000
_cell.angle_alpha   90.00
_cell.angle_beta   90.00
_cell.angle_gamma   90.00
#
_symmetry.space_group_name_H-M   'P 1'
#
loop_
_entity.id
_entity.type
_entity.pdbx_description
1 polymer ?
#
loop_
_entity_poly.entity_id
_entity_poly.type
_entity_poly.pdbx_seq_one_letter_code
_entity_poly.pdbx_strand_id
1 'polypeptide(L)'
;MMKLERFRILDGQKLRYGYTTGSCAAAAAKAAAFMLLSGKEINEVRLVTPAGIPLTLEVLDVSRTASAVSCAIRKDAGDDPDATDGALVYAEVCFREEVGVFIEGGTGVGRVTKPGLDQPVGNAAINSVPRKMITEALMEVWETFREKEPFRKEEEKGLRVTIRIPDGEELAKKTFNPKLGIVGGISVLGTTGIVTPMSEEALLATIRTEIKMRRAEGLPILPMAPGNYGRAFFQEKYGFSLDLAVETSNFIADAIFMAQAQGFSKILFIGHIGKMIKVAGGIRNTHSKYGDHRMEILLQITEEVLPGKLSQKGREEI
;
A
#
# COMPACT_ATOMS: atom_id res chain seq x y z
N MET A 1 6.28 22.00 12.78
CA MET A 1 5.59 21.06 11.87
C MET A 1 4.32 21.64 11.24
N MET A 2 4.39 22.07 9.97
CA MET A 2 3.18 22.33 9.17
C MET A 2 2.51 21.00 8.81
N LYS A 3 1.29 20.78 9.30
CA LYS A 3 0.49 19.60 8.93
C LYS A 3 -0.16 19.82 7.58
N LEU A 4 -0.43 18.74 6.85
CA LEU A 4 -1.20 18.82 5.61
C LEU A 4 -2.65 19.26 5.93
N GLU A 5 -3.00 20.49 5.58
CA GLU A 5 -4.34 21.06 5.77
C GLU A 5 -5.30 20.65 4.64
N ARG A 6 -5.48 19.34 4.47
CA ARG A 6 -6.46 18.78 3.53
C ARG A 6 -7.35 17.79 4.26
N PHE A 7 -8.65 17.86 4.00
CA PHE A 7 -9.67 17.12 4.73
C PHE A 7 -10.72 16.52 3.80
N ARG A 8 -11.32 15.40 4.22
CA ARG A 8 -12.54 14.82 3.63
C ARG A 8 -13.61 14.69 4.70
N ILE A 9 -14.87 14.72 4.29
CA ILE A 9 -16.00 14.36 5.16
C ILE A 9 -16.37 12.90 4.90
N LEU A 10 -16.43 12.10 5.96
CA LEU A 10 -16.91 10.72 5.92
C LEU A 10 -17.80 10.49 7.13
N ASP A 11 -19.03 10.04 6.91
CA ASP A 11 -20.03 9.78 7.98
C ASP A 11 -20.20 10.96 8.97
N GLY A 12 -20.18 12.18 8.43
CA GLY A 12 -20.30 13.42 9.21
C GLY A 12 -19.02 13.86 9.95
N GLN A 13 -17.94 13.07 9.89
CA GLN A 13 -16.66 13.41 10.51
C GLN A 13 -15.70 14.04 9.51
N LYS A 14 -14.97 15.07 9.95
CA LYS A 14 -13.92 15.73 9.16
C LYS A 14 -12.58 15.02 9.42
N LEU A 15 -12.11 14.26 8.44
CA LEU A 15 -10.89 13.46 8.51
C LEU A 15 -9.77 14.11 7.68
N ARG A 16 -8.59 14.21 8.27
CA ARG A 16 -7.39 14.83 7.69
C ARG A 16 -6.59 13.82 6.86
N TYR A 17 -6.08 14.30 5.75
CA TYR A 17 -5.16 13.55 4.90
C TYR A 17 -3.75 13.51 5.50
N GLY A 18 -3.02 12.45 5.17
CA GLY A 18 -1.61 12.30 5.49
C GLY A 18 -0.74 12.22 4.23
N TYR A 19 0.49 11.75 4.41
CA TYR A 19 1.42 11.49 3.31
C TYR A 19 2.10 10.14 3.47
N THR A 20 2.44 9.53 2.33
CA THR A 20 2.86 8.12 2.30
C THR A 20 4.32 7.96 2.73
N THR A 21 4.72 6.71 3.02
CA THR A 21 6.14 6.38 3.24
C THR A 21 7.00 6.74 2.03
N GLY A 22 6.46 6.62 0.81
CA GLY A 22 7.12 7.09 -0.42
C GLY A 22 7.40 8.59 -0.46
N SER A 23 6.44 9.43 -0.03
CA SER A 23 6.67 10.88 0.08
C SER A 23 7.72 11.21 1.13
N CYS A 24 7.70 10.52 2.28
CA CYS A 24 8.72 10.71 3.31
C CYS A 24 10.12 10.35 2.79
N ALA A 25 10.27 9.21 2.11
CA ALA A 25 11.53 8.76 1.54
C ALA A 25 12.08 9.73 0.48
N ALA A 26 11.22 10.21 -0.43
CA ALA A 26 11.61 11.17 -1.45
C ALA A 26 12.02 12.53 -0.86
N ALA A 27 11.28 13.02 0.14
CA ALA A 27 11.61 14.27 0.83
C ALA A 27 12.91 14.16 1.63
N ALA A 28 13.10 13.06 2.37
CA ALA A 28 14.35 12.79 3.10
C ALA A 28 15.55 12.76 2.13
N ALA A 29 15.40 12.07 0.99
CA ALA A 29 16.44 11.98 -0.04
C ALA A 29 16.74 13.35 -0.66
N LYS A 30 15.71 14.15 -0.95
CA LYS A 30 15.87 15.50 -1.47
C LYS A 30 16.62 16.41 -0.50
N ALA A 31 16.28 16.36 0.78
CA ALA A 31 16.95 17.15 1.81
C ALA A 31 18.42 16.75 1.95
N ALA A 32 18.69 15.44 2.05
CA ALA A 32 20.06 14.92 2.16
C ALA A 32 20.90 15.28 0.93
N ALA A 33 20.36 15.16 -0.29
CA ALA A 33 21.07 15.55 -1.50
C ALA A 33 21.32 17.06 -1.58
N PHE A 34 20.36 17.89 -1.15
CA PHE A 34 20.56 19.34 -1.10
C PHE A 34 21.70 19.70 -0.17
N MET A 35 21.71 19.14 1.04
CA MET A 35 22.77 19.40 2.01
C MET A 35 24.13 18.85 1.56
N LEU A 36 24.15 17.69 0.90
CA LEU A 36 25.36 17.10 0.34
C LEU A 36 25.97 18.00 -0.74
N LEU A 37 25.14 18.47 -1.68
CA LEU A 37 25.59 19.22 -2.86
C LEU A 37 25.85 20.70 -2.56
N SER A 38 25.09 21.32 -1.66
CA SER A 38 25.22 22.74 -1.35
C SER A 38 26.12 23.03 -0.16
N GLY A 39 26.36 22.02 0.67
CA GLY A 39 26.98 22.16 1.98
C GLY A 39 26.15 22.90 3.03
N LYS A 40 24.94 23.37 2.69
CA LYS A 40 24.06 24.15 3.57
C LYS A 40 23.01 23.27 4.23
N GLU A 41 22.79 23.49 5.52
CA GLU A 41 21.75 22.82 6.28
C GLU A 41 20.38 23.49 6.06
N ILE A 42 19.32 22.67 6.01
CA ILE A 42 17.92 23.08 5.87
C ILE A 42 17.07 22.33 6.88
N ASN A 43 16.08 23.01 7.47
CA ASN A 43 15.16 22.41 8.44
C ASN A 43 13.82 22.00 7.81
N GLU A 44 13.58 22.38 6.55
CA GLU A 44 12.36 22.04 5.82
C GLU A 44 12.70 21.74 4.35
N VAL A 45 11.95 20.83 3.74
CA VAL A 45 12.08 20.47 2.34
C VAL A 45 10.73 20.46 1.64
N ARG A 46 10.70 21.03 0.43
CA ARG A 46 9.49 21.03 -0.42
C ARG A 46 9.52 19.87 -1.41
N LEU A 47 8.44 19.09 -1.43
CA LEU A 47 8.22 17.97 -2.35
C LEU A 47 6.87 18.13 -3.05
N VAL A 48 6.82 17.96 -4.38
CA VAL A 48 5.55 17.85 -5.11
C VAL A 48 5.22 16.37 -5.26
N THR A 49 4.05 15.96 -4.76
CA THR A 49 3.61 14.57 -4.85
C THR A 49 3.09 14.22 -6.25
N PRO A 50 2.97 12.92 -6.61
CA PRO A 50 2.33 12.49 -7.86
C PRO A 50 0.90 13.01 -8.05
N ALA A 51 0.17 13.31 -6.97
CA ALA A 51 -1.14 13.95 -7.03
C ALA A 51 -1.10 15.47 -7.34
N GLY A 52 0.08 16.03 -7.60
CA GLY A 52 0.28 17.47 -7.81
C GLY A 52 0.16 18.30 -6.53
N ILE A 53 0.13 17.65 -5.36
CA ILE A 53 -0.04 18.33 -4.06
C ILE A 53 1.35 18.64 -3.50
N PRO A 54 1.70 19.91 -3.26
CA PRO A 54 2.96 20.28 -2.63
C PRO A 54 2.91 19.96 -1.13
N LEU A 55 4.01 19.42 -0.62
CA LEU A 55 4.28 19.19 0.79
C LEU A 55 5.50 20.01 1.20
N THR A 56 5.43 20.65 2.36
CA THR A 56 6.58 21.23 3.06
C THR A 56 6.78 20.43 4.32
N LEU A 57 7.88 19.69 4.38
CA LEU A 57 8.12 18.67 5.41
C LEU A 57 9.33 19.05 6.26
N GLU A 58 9.17 18.92 7.57
CA GLU A 58 10.22 19.16 8.54
C GLU A 58 11.31 18.10 8.43
N VAL A 59 12.56 18.55 8.28
CA VAL A 59 13.75 17.70 8.18
C VAL A 59 14.26 17.42 9.58
N LEU A 60 14.40 16.14 9.91
CA LEU A 60 14.79 15.64 11.23
C LEU A 60 16.11 14.86 11.13
N ASP A 61 16.75 14.65 12.29
CA ASP A 61 17.91 13.76 12.48
C ASP A 61 19.00 13.90 11.42
N VAL A 62 19.40 15.14 11.13
CA VAL A 62 20.45 15.42 10.15
C VAL A 62 21.79 14.87 10.66
N SER A 63 22.43 14.03 9.86
CA SER A 63 23.76 13.49 10.12
C SER A 63 24.62 13.65 8.89
N ARG A 64 25.83 14.21 9.05
CA ARG A 64 26.76 14.48 7.95
C ARG A 64 28.11 13.85 8.23
N THR A 65 28.65 13.20 7.21
CA THR A 65 30.03 12.72 7.14
C THR A 65 30.77 13.46 6.02
N ALA A 66 32.04 13.12 5.80
CA ALA A 66 32.83 13.70 4.72
C ALA A 66 32.27 13.39 3.32
N SER A 67 31.53 12.29 3.15
CA SER A 67 31.09 11.78 1.84
C SER A 67 29.59 11.47 1.74
N ALA A 68 28.83 11.64 2.83
CA ALA A 68 27.41 11.31 2.87
C ALA A 68 26.64 12.22 3.82
N VAL A 69 25.36 12.45 3.49
CA VAL A 69 24.39 13.11 4.37
C VAL A 69 23.18 12.20 4.54
N SER A 70 22.68 12.10 5.77
CA SER A 70 21.44 11.40 6.10
C SER A 70 20.46 12.38 6.73
N CYS A 71 19.20 12.30 6.30
CA CYS A 71 18.09 13.06 6.87
C CYS A 71 16.90 12.13 7.12
N ALA A 72 16.02 12.52 8.04
CA ALA A 72 14.77 11.82 8.33
C ALA A 72 13.55 12.71 8.10
N ILE A 73 12.45 12.08 7.72
CA ILE A 73 11.11 12.67 7.72
C ILE A 73 10.20 11.79 8.56
N ARG A 74 9.48 12.39 9.50
CA ARG A 74 8.45 11.69 10.29
C ARG A 74 7.18 11.55 9.45
N LYS A 75 6.68 10.33 9.31
CA LYS A 75 5.41 10.07 8.64
C LYS A 75 4.24 10.61 9.46
N ASP A 76 3.28 11.23 8.78
CA ASP A 76 1.98 11.63 9.32
C ASP A 76 0.88 11.03 8.42
N ALA A 77 0.13 10.08 8.96
CA ALA A 77 -0.94 9.37 8.27
C ALA A 77 -2.27 10.14 8.22
N GLY A 78 -2.32 11.35 8.79
CA GLY A 78 -3.59 12.06 8.92
C GLY A 78 -4.43 11.43 10.03
N ASP A 79 -5.71 11.20 9.73
CA ASP A 79 -6.63 10.47 10.59
C ASP A 79 -6.86 9.03 10.09
N ASP A 80 -5.98 8.51 9.22
CA ASP A 80 -6.02 7.11 8.79
C ASP A 80 -5.44 6.20 9.88
N PRO A 81 -6.07 5.06 10.22
CA PRO A 81 -5.53 4.09 11.17
C PRO A 81 -4.38 3.27 10.54
N ASP A 82 -3.29 3.94 10.20
CA ASP A 82 -2.11 3.38 9.55
C ASP A 82 -1.05 3.01 10.59
N ALA A 83 -0.66 1.73 10.64
CA ALA A 83 0.33 1.23 11.58
C ALA A 83 1.71 1.90 11.46
N THR A 84 2.00 2.54 10.32
CA THR A 84 3.27 3.23 10.05
C THR A 84 3.24 4.73 10.37
N ASP A 85 2.14 5.23 10.95
CA ASP A 85 2.09 6.61 11.44
C ASP A 85 3.18 6.91 12.48
N GLY A 86 3.73 8.12 12.43
CA GLY A 86 4.79 8.57 13.34
C GLY A 86 6.19 7.97 13.08
N ALA A 87 6.31 6.98 12.19
CA ALA A 87 7.59 6.34 11.86
C ALA A 87 8.58 7.33 11.21
N LEU A 88 9.85 7.22 11.56
CA LEU A 88 10.93 8.01 10.93
C LEU A 88 11.45 7.26 9.70
N VAL A 89 11.37 7.93 8.55
CA VAL A 89 11.91 7.45 7.28
C VAL A 89 13.17 8.22 6.95
N TYR A 90 14.30 7.53 6.98
CA TYR A 90 15.61 8.08 6.72
C TYR A 90 16.02 7.83 5.27
N ALA A 91 16.75 8.79 4.70
CA ALA A 91 17.46 8.63 3.46
C ALA A 91 18.90 9.13 3.64
N GLU A 92 19.86 8.24 3.37
CA GLU A 92 21.27 8.59 3.30
C GLU A 92 21.69 8.70 1.84
N VAL A 93 22.29 9.83 1.47
CA VAL A 93 22.73 10.13 0.11
C VAL A 93 24.24 10.31 0.11
N CYS A 94 24.92 9.65 -0.82
CA CYS A 94 26.34 9.80 -1.08
C CYS A 94 26.62 9.80 -2.59
N PHE A 95 27.81 10.26 -2.99
CA PHE A 95 28.25 10.19 -4.37
C PHE A 95 28.55 8.75 -4.83
N ARG A 96 28.49 8.56 -6.15
CA ARG A 96 28.82 7.34 -6.90
C ARG A 96 29.64 7.70 -8.14
N GLU A 97 30.53 6.81 -8.54
CA GLU A 97 31.32 6.94 -9.77
C GLU A 97 30.50 6.61 -11.03
N GLU A 98 29.42 5.83 -10.87
CA GLU A 98 28.51 5.52 -11.96
C GLU A 98 27.46 6.61 -12.15
N VAL A 99 27.15 6.94 -13.40
CA VAL A 99 26.11 7.93 -13.72
C VAL A 99 24.73 7.38 -13.37
N GLY A 100 23.95 8.18 -12.64
CA GLY A 100 22.54 7.89 -12.33
C GLY A 100 22.21 7.94 -10.85
N VAL A 101 21.02 7.44 -10.52
CA VAL A 101 20.50 7.35 -9.15
C VAL A 101 20.32 5.87 -8.79
N PHE A 102 20.97 5.46 -7.70
CA PHE A 102 20.97 4.07 -7.21
C PHE A 102 20.22 3.99 -5.90
N ILE A 103 19.04 3.37 -5.91
CA ILE A 103 18.14 3.30 -4.75
C ILE A 103 18.24 1.93 -4.08
N GLU A 104 18.70 1.93 -2.83
CA GLU A 104 18.85 0.77 -1.96
C GLU A 104 17.93 0.88 -0.72
N GLY A 105 17.58 -0.26 -0.13
CA GLY A 105 16.85 -0.33 1.13
C GLY A 105 17.74 -0.89 2.23
N GLY A 106 17.92 -0.17 3.32
CA GLY A 106 18.63 -0.63 4.52
C GLY A 106 17.69 -1.16 5.59
N THR A 107 18.05 -0.95 6.86
CA THR A 107 17.33 -1.43 8.05
C THR A 107 15.83 -1.08 8.01
N GLY A 108 15.00 -2.08 8.30
CA GLY A 108 13.54 -1.98 8.39
C GLY A 108 12.81 -1.65 7.08
N VAL A 109 13.52 -1.61 5.94
CA VAL A 109 12.91 -1.71 4.61
C VAL A 109 12.86 -3.18 4.20
N GLY A 110 11.64 -3.70 4.02
CA GLY A 110 11.44 -5.12 3.75
C GLY A 110 12.06 -5.60 2.44
N ARG A 111 12.25 -6.92 2.32
CA ARG A 111 12.70 -7.61 1.12
C ARG A 111 11.59 -8.45 0.54
N VAL A 112 11.43 -8.39 -0.78
CA VAL A 112 10.43 -9.21 -1.50
C VAL A 112 10.91 -10.64 -1.58
N THR A 113 10.10 -11.58 -1.10
CA THR A 113 10.42 -13.02 -1.11
C THR A 113 9.45 -13.84 -1.98
N LYS A 114 8.35 -13.24 -2.45
CA LYS A 114 7.33 -13.88 -3.29
C LYS A 114 7.13 -13.12 -4.60
N PRO A 115 6.77 -13.81 -5.70
CA PRO A 115 6.50 -13.15 -6.98
C PRO A 115 5.16 -12.39 -6.97
N GLY A 116 4.95 -11.55 -7.99
CA GLY A 116 3.68 -10.83 -8.21
C GLY A 116 3.58 -9.46 -7.53
N LEU A 117 4.51 -9.12 -6.65
CA LEU A 117 4.65 -7.77 -6.10
C LEU A 117 5.22 -6.78 -7.14
N ASP A 118 5.28 -5.51 -6.77
CA ASP A 118 5.80 -4.44 -7.64
C ASP A 118 7.31 -4.58 -7.90
N GLN A 119 8.07 -4.95 -6.86
CA GLN A 119 9.49 -5.20 -6.95
C GLN A 119 9.78 -6.70 -7.09
N PRO A 120 10.82 -7.08 -7.85
CA PRO A 120 11.17 -8.48 -8.04
C PRO A 120 11.71 -9.12 -6.75
N VAL A 121 11.68 -10.45 -6.71
CA VAL A 121 12.21 -11.23 -5.58
C VAL A 121 13.68 -10.85 -5.31
N GLY A 122 14.03 -10.76 -4.03
CA GLY A 122 15.35 -10.34 -3.54
C GLY A 122 15.53 -8.83 -3.40
N ASN A 123 14.68 -8.01 -4.03
CA ASN A 123 14.83 -6.56 -3.98
C ASN A 123 14.19 -5.93 -2.74
N ALA A 124 14.65 -4.73 -2.40
CA ALA A 124 14.01 -3.90 -1.38
C ALA A 124 12.57 -3.56 -1.81
N ALA A 125 11.63 -3.61 -0.87
CA ALA A 125 10.22 -3.32 -1.05
C ALA A 125 9.95 -1.81 -1.17
N ILE A 126 10.66 -1.15 -2.08
CA ILE A 126 10.48 0.25 -2.47
C ILE A 126 9.81 0.24 -3.83
N ASN A 127 8.51 0.58 -3.88
CA ASN A 127 7.73 0.44 -5.10
C ASN A 127 8.18 1.43 -6.20
N SER A 128 7.77 1.13 -7.43
CA SER A 128 8.05 1.89 -8.65
C SER A 128 7.75 3.38 -8.54
N VAL A 129 6.60 3.77 -7.98
CA VAL A 129 6.24 5.17 -7.78
C VAL A 129 7.16 5.88 -6.77
N PRO A 130 7.37 5.37 -5.54
CA PRO A 130 8.38 5.92 -4.63
C PRO A 130 9.79 6.00 -5.23
N ARG A 131 10.24 4.98 -5.98
CA ARG A 131 11.54 5.04 -6.68
C ARG A 131 11.59 6.20 -7.66
N LYS A 132 10.55 6.37 -8.47
CA LYS A 132 10.43 7.50 -9.39
C LYS A 132 10.46 8.84 -8.65
N MET A 133 9.71 8.97 -7.56
CA MET A 133 9.69 10.19 -6.73
C MET A 133 11.07 10.52 -6.16
N ILE A 134 11.78 9.53 -5.63
CA ILE A 134 13.15 9.69 -5.11
C ILE A 134 14.09 10.15 -6.24
N THR A 135 14.06 9.46 -7.39
CA THR A 135 14.89 9.82 -8.54
C THR A 135 14.62 11.24 -9.03
N GLU A 136 13.35 11.62 -9.22
CA GLU A 136 12.97 12.97 -9.65
C GLU A 136 13.44 14.03 -8.65
N ALA A 137 13.24 13.79 -7.36
CA ALA A 137 13.64 14.72 -6.32
C ALA A 137 15.18 14.89 -6.23
N LEU A 138 15.93 13.81 -6.41
CA LEU A 138 17.40 13.85 -6.47
C LEU A 138 17.90 14.56 -7.72
N MET A 139 17.29 14.29 -8.89
CA MET A 139 17.66 14.93 -10.15
C MET A 139 17.36 16.44 -10.14
N GLU A 140 16.24 16.86 -9.56
CA GLU A 140 15.90 18.29 -9.40
C GLU A 140 17.02 19.04 -8.66
N VAL A 141 17.51 18.47 -7.55
CA VAL A 141 18.61 19.06 -6.79
C VAL A 141 19.93 18.94 -7.56
N TRP A 142 20.20 17.79 -8.16
CA TRP A 142 21.44 17.53 -8.91
C TRP A 142 21.65 18.56 -10.02
N GLU A 143 20.64 18.78 -10.87
CA GLU A 143 20.72 19.73 -11.98
C GLU A 143 20.84 21.18 -11.48
N THR A 144 20.14 21.54 -10.39
CA THR A 144 20.24 22.87 -9.77
C THR A 144 21.68 23.26 -9.35
N PHE A 145 22.50 22.28 -8.94
CA PHE A 145 23.87 22.50 -8.48
C PHE A 145 24.93 22.13 -9.51
N ARG A 146 24.63 21.25 -10.46
CA ARG A 146 25.53 20.87 -11.55
C ARG A 146 25.90 22.06 -12.43
N GLU A 147 24.97 22.97 -12.69
CA GLU A 147 25.24 24.18 -13.47
C GLU A 147 26.12 25.20 -12.73
N LYS A 148 26.12 25.16 -11.38
CA LYS A 148 26.79 26.15 -10.53
C LYS A 148 28.23 25.78 -10.18
N GLU A 149 28.55 24.49 -10.16
CA GLU A 149 29.89 23.98 -9.84
C GLU A 149 30.36 22.97 -10.91
N PRO A 150 30.92 23.46 -12.04
CA PRO A 150 31.33 22.62 -13.15
C PRO A 150 32.55 21.72 -12.84
N PHE A 151 33.22 21.94 -11.71
CA PHE A 151 34.41 21.18 -11.27
C PHE A 151 34.04 20.16 -10.18
N ARG A 152 33.26 19.14 -10.52
CA ARG A 152 33.07 17.97 -9.64
C ARG A 152 34.22 16.98 -9.81
N LYS A 153 34.52 16.23 -8.75
CA LYS A 153 35.52 15.17 -8.82
C LYS A 153 35.07 14.10 -9.81
N GLU A 154 36.03 13.41 -10.41
CA GLU A 154 35.76 12.36 -11.40
C GLU A 154 34.95 11.18 -10.84
N GLU A 155 34.93 11.06 -9.50
CA GLU A 155 34.21 10.05 -8.72
C GLU A 155 32.76 10.47 -8.36
N GLU A 156 32.34 11.70 -8.68
CA GLU A 156 31.05 12.29 -8.28
C GLU A 156 30.07 12.40 -9.47
N LYS A 157 29.86 11.27 -10.16
CA LYS A 157 29.07 11.18 -11.41
C LYS A 157 27.61 10.79 -11.18
N GLY A 158 27.27 10.25 -10.03
CA GLY A 158 25.91 9.90 -9.64
C GLY A 158 25.68 9.92 -8.14
N LEU A 159 24.51 9.47 -7.73
CA LEU A 159 24.07 9.42 -6.34
C LEU A 159 23.60 8.02 -5.96
N ARG A 160 24.05 7.52 -4.81
CA ARG A 160 23.41 6.42 -4.11
C ARG A 160 22.52 6.98 -3.03
N VAL A 161 21.33 6.40 -2.89
CA VAL A 161 20.42 6.66 -1.79
C VAL A 161 20.04 5.37 -1.09
N THR A 162 20.21 5.33 0.23
CA THR A 162 19.82 4.18 1.06
C THR A 162 18.68 4.60 1.98
N ILE A 163 17.50 4.02 1.78
CA ILE A 163 16.31 4.28 2.60
C ILE A 163 16.30 3.36 3.81
N ARG A 164 16.08 3.91 5.01
CA ARG A 164 16.00 3.15 6.27
C ARG A 164 14.77 3.56 7.06
N ILE A 165 14.17 2.61 7.75
CA ILE A 165 13.05 2.83 8.66
C ILE A 165 13.34 1.99 9.91
N PRO A 166 14.04 2.52 10.93
CA PRO A 166 14.57 1.71 12.05
C PRO A 166 13.53 0.81 12.71
N ASP A 167 12.32 1.32 12.95
CA ASP A 167 11.22 0.57 13.57
C ASP A 167 10.49 -0.37 12.58
N GLY A 168 10.89 -0.38 11.31
CA GLY A 168 10.16 -1.00 10.22
C GLY A 168 9.94 -2.51 10.36
N GLU A 169 10.85 -3.24 11.01
CA GLU A 169 10.65 -4.67 11.25
C GLU A 169 9.52 -4.95 12.25
N GLU A 170 9.47 -4.19 13.35
CA GLU A 170 8.39 -4.30 14.35
C GLU A 170 7.06 -3.80 13.78
N LEU A 171 7.09 -2.70 13.02
CA LEU A 171 5.91 -2.16 12.35
C LEU A 171 5.33 -3.17 11.35
N ALA A 172 6.17 -3.90 10.61
CA ALA A 172 5.72 -4.87 9.62
C ALA A 172 4.84 -5.98 10.20
N LYS A 173 5.03 -6.35 11.48
CA LYS A 173 4.19 -7.35 12.16
C LYS A 173 2.72 -6.90 12.27
N LYS A 174 2.47 -5.58 12.20
CA LYS A 174 1.14 -4.96 12.26
C LYS A 174 0.59 -4.58 10.87
N THR A 175 1.30 -4.91 9.78
CA THR A 175 0.86 -4.63 8.41
C THR A 175 0.56 -5.91 7.62
N PHE A 176 0.16 -5.75 6.36
CA PHE A 176 -0.01 -6.86 5.42
C PHE A 176 1.32 -7.42 4.87
N ASN A 177 2.46 -6.78 5.16
CA ASN A 177 3.76 -7.15 4.61
C ASN A 177 4.12 -8.64 4.80
N PRO A 178 3.96 -9.24 6.00
CA PRO A 178 4.29 -10.65 6.19
C PRO A 178 3.46 -11.58 5.29
N LYS A 179 2.17 -11.29 5.14
CA LYS A 179 1.24 -12.07 4.28
C LYS A 179 1.63 -11.97 2.80
N LEU A 180 2.06 -10.78 2.39
CA LEU A 180 2.52 -10.48 1.02
C LEU A 180 3.92 -11.05 0.72
N GLY A 181 4.61 -11.69 1.67
CA GLY A 181 5.97 -12.18 1.45
C GLY A 181 6.99 -11.03 1.41
N ILE A 182 6.82 -10.05 2.29
CA ILE A 182 7.79 -8.98 2.51
C ILE A 182 8.33 -9.14 3.93
N VAL A 183 9.64 -9.41 4.02
CA VAL A 183 10.31 -9.84 5.26
C VAL A 183 11.38 -8.84 5.67
N GLY A 184 11.61 -8.67 6.98
CA GLY A 184 12.66 -7.82 7.54
C GLY A 184 12.34 -6.32 7.55
N GLY A 185 11.10 -5.93 7.28
CA GLY A 185 10.69 -4.53 7.27
C GLY A 185 9.38 -4.25 6.55
N ILE A 186 9.00 -2.97 6.53
CA ILE A 186 7.83 -2.47 5.80
C ILE A 186 8.18 -2.07 4.37
N SER A 187 7.14 -1.89 3.56
CA SER A 187 7.25 -1.38 2.20
C SER A 187 7.29 0.15 2.19
N VAL A 188 8.13 0.71 1.32
CA VAL A 188 8.05 2.11 0.94
C VAL A 188 7.11 2.18 -0.27
N LEU A 189 5.90 2.70 -0.07
CA LEU A 189 4.82 2.67 -1.05
C LEU A 189 4.03 3.99 -1.07
N GLY A 190 3.15 4.11 -2.06
CA GLY A 190 2.28 5.27 -2.27
C GLY A 190 2.18 5.59 -3.76
N THR A 191 0.96 5.64 -4.29
CA THR A 191 0.70 5.91 -5.71
C THR A 191 0.52 7.40 -5.99
N THR A 192 -0.16 8.09 -5.09
CA THR A 192 -0.45 9.53 -5.17
C THR A 192 0.52 10.38 -4.35
N GLY A 193 1.30 9.75 -3.47
CA GLY A 193 2.10 10.40 -2.43
C GLY A 193 1.29 10.89 -1.22
N ILE A 194 -0.02 10.67 -1.21
CA ILE A 194 -0.95 11.15 -0.18
C ILE A 194 -1.71 9.98 0.43
N VAL A 195 -1.89 10.02 1.76
CA VAL A 195 -2.75 9.08 2.50
C VAL A 195 -4.14 9.68 2.59
N THR A 196 -5.12 8.96 2.02
CA THR A 196 -6.54 9.30 2.11
C THR A 196 -7.15 8.47 3.25
N PRO A 197 -7.67 9.08 4.33
CA PRO A 197 -8.13 8.33 5.49
C PRO A 197 -9.34 7.48 5.15
N MET A 198 -9.38 6.23 5.62
CA MET A 198 -10.46 5.26 5.40
C MET A 198 -10.85 5.13 3.91
N SER A 199 -9.85 4.92 3.05
CA SER A 199 -10.04 4.77 1.60
C SER A 199 -10.47 3.34 1.23
N GLU A 200 -11.60 3.22 0.54
CA GLU A 200 -12.02 1.94 -0.07
C GLU A 200 -11.03 1.52 -1.16
N GLU A 201 -10.46 2.48 -1.89
CA GLU A 201 -9.44 2.24 -2.92
C GLU A 201 -8.18 1.58 -2.36
N ALA A 202 -7.76 1.93 -1.14
CA ALA A 202 -6.62 1.28 -0.48
C ALA A 202 -6.90 -0.20 -0.15
N LEU A 203 -8.13 -0.52 0.28
CA LEU A 203 -8.56 -1.91 0.50
C LEU A 203 -8.61 -2.68 -0.82
N LEU A 204 -9.20 -2.09 -1.86
CA LEU A 204 -9.25 -2.67 -3.21
C LEU A 204 -7.85 -2.89 -3.81
N ALA A 205 -6.90 -1.99 -3.56
CA ALA A 205 -5.51 -2.15 -3.98
C ALA A 205 -4.83 -3.34 -3.27
N THR A 206 -5.14 -3.57 -1.99
CA THR A 206 -4.64 -4.73 -1.23
C THR A 206 -5.19 -6.03 -1.81
N ILE A 207 -6.50 -6.10 -2.05
CA ILE A 207 -7.16 -7.25 -2.70
C ILE A 207 -6.51 -7.53 -4.07
N ARG A 208 -6.36 -6.50 -4.91
CA ARG A 208 -5.73 -6.63 -6.23
C ARG A 208 -4.31 -7.18 -6.15
N THR A 209 -3.54 -6.74 -5.16
CA THR A 209 -2.16 -7.19 -4.95
C THR A 209 -2.12 -8.66 -4.57
N GLU A 210 -2.98 -9.11 -3.65
CA GLU A 210 -3.08 -10.53 -3.28
C GLU A 210 -3.48 -11.39 -4.49
N ILE A 211 -4.46 -10.98 -5.29
CA ILE A 211 -4.87 -11.68 -6.51
C ILE A 211 -3.69 -11.82 -7.48
N LYS A 212 -2.95 -10.74 -7.73
CA LYS A 212 -1.79 -10.74 -8.62
C LYS A 212 -0.69 -11.69 -8.11
N MET A 213 -0.46 -11.72 -6.80
CA MET A 213 0.47 -12.67 -6.20
C MET A 213 0.03 -14.11 -6.42
N ARG A 214 -1.23 -14.45 -6.12
CA ARG A 214 -1.75 -15.82 -6.34
C ARG A 214 -1.63 -16.24 -7.80
N ARG A 215 -1.82 -15.29 -8.73
CA ARG A 215 -1.62 -15.57 -10.15
C ARG A 215 -0.16 -15.86 -10.48
N ALA A 216 0.76 -15.05 -9.96
CA ALA A 216 2.19 -15.20 -10.16
C ALA A 216 2.76 -16.47 -9.51
N GLU A 217 2.13 -16.96 -8.45
CA GLU A 217 2.40 -18.27 -7.83
C GLU A 217 1.85 -19.45 -8.65
N GLY A 218 1.13 -19.19 -9.75
CA GLY A 218 0.67 -20.22 -10.68
C GLY A 218 -0.61 -20.95 -10.27
N LEU A 219 -1.40 -20.39 -9.34
CA LEU A 219 -2.64 -21.05 -8.90
C LEU A 219 -3.65 -21.17 -10.06
N PRO A 220 -4.23 -22.35 -10.31
CA PRO A 220 -5.23 -22.56 -11.36
C PRO A 220 -6.64 -22.15 -10.93
N ILE A 221 -6.92 -22.18 -9.62
CA ILE A 221 -8.18 -21.80 -8.99
C ILE A 221 -7.85 -20.79 -7.92
N LEU A 222 -8.54 -19.65 -7.90
CA LEU A 222 -8.33 -18.63 -6.88
C LEU A 222 -9.28 -18.83 -5.71
N PRO A 223 -8.80 -19.20 -4.51
CA PRO A 223 -9.64 -19.23 -3.33
C PRO A 223 -9.87 -17.79 -2.85
N MET A 224 -11.11 -17.47 -2.49
CA MET A 224 -11.51 -16.17 -1.95
C MET A 224 -12.39 -16.35 -0.73
N ALA A 225 -12.28 -15.44 0.23
CA ALA A 225 -13.15 -15.40 1.40
C ALA A 225 -13.51 -13.96 1.79
N PRO A 226 -14.77 -13.65 2.14
CA PRO A 226 -15.18 -12.31 2.61
C PRO A 226 -14.57 -11.87 3.95
N GLY A 227 -13.82 -12.72 4.62
CA GLY A 227 -13.26 -12.45 5.93
C GLY A 227 -12.80 -13.71 6.63
N ASN A 228 -12.33 -13.54 7.87
CA ASN A 228 -11.66 -14.58 8.64
C ASN A 228 -12.48 -15.86 8.84
N TYR A 229 -13.80 -15.77 8.98
CA TYR A 229 -14.65 -16.95 9.15
C TYR A 229 -14.52 -17.94 7.97
N GLY A 230 -14.56 -17.43 6.73
CA GLY A 230 -14.40 -18.28 5.54
C GLY A 230 -13.00 -18.90 5.45
N ARG A 231 -11.96 -18.15 5.85
CA ARG A 231 -10.58 -18.63 5.89
C ARG A 231 -10.40 -19.72 6.94
N ALA A 232 -10.90 -19.49 8.17
CA ALA A 232 -10.86 -20.45 9.26
C ALA A 232 -11.56 -21.76 8.89
N PHE A 233 -12.77 -21.68 8.32
CA PHE A 233 -13.48 -22.84 7.80
C PHE A 233 -12.66 -23.60 6.74
N PHE A 234 -11.98 -22.89 5.84
CA PHE A 234 -11.15 -23.50 4.80
C PHE A 234 -9.96 -24.27 5.38
N GLN A 235 -9.36 -23.76 6.44
CA GLN A 235 -8.28 -24.44 7.16
C GLN A 235 -8.80 -25.62 7.98
N GLU A 236 -9.80 -25.41 8.83
CA GLU A 236 -10.32 -26.42 9.75
C GLU A 236 -10.94 -27.62 9.02
N LYS A 237 -11.69 -27.35 7.94
CA LYS A 237 -12.44 -28.41 7.24
C LYS A 237 -11.61 -29.11 6.18
N TYR A 238 -10.69 -28.41 5.51
CA TYR A 238 -9.99 -28.91 4.34
C TYR A 238 -8.45 -28.89 4.45
N GLY A 239 -7.89 -28.38 5.55
CA GLY A 239 -6.44 -28.39 5.81
C GLY A 239 -5.62 -27.41 4.97
N PHE A 240 -6.26 -26.50 4.23
CA PHE A 240 -5.55 -25.52 3.42
C PHE A 240 -5.01 -24.37 4.29
N SER A 241 -3.86 -23.82 3.88
CA SER A 241 -3.28 -22.65 4.55
C SER A 241 -4.25 -21.46 4.50
N LEU A 242 -4.41 -20.76 5.64
CA LEU A 242 -5.19 -19.52 5.73
C LEU A 242 -4.71 -18.48 4.73
N ASP A 243 -3.42 -18.47 4.40
CA ASP A 243 -2.82 -17.49 3.52
C ASP A 243 -3.13 -17.74 2.05
N LEU A 244 -3.65 -18.92 1.68
CA LEU A 244 -3.94 -19.23 0.29
C LEU A 244 -5.12 -18.42 -0.26
N ALA A 245 -6.14 -18.18 0.57
CA ALA A 245 -7.36 -17.47 0.17
C ALA A 245 -7.19 -15.95 0.22
N VAL A 246 -7.59 -15.27 -0.86
CA VAL A 246 -7.64 -13.81 -0.90
C VAL A 246 -8.79 -13.31 -0.03
N GLU A 247 -8.49 -12.39 0.88
CA GLU A 247 -9.51 -11.77 1.72
C GLU A 247 -10.20 -10.61 0.99
N THR A 248 -11.45 -10.83 0.56
CA THR A 248 -12.19 -9.86 -0.26
C THR A 248 -12.97 -8.83 0.57
N SER A 249 -13.01 -9.00 1.90
CA SER A 249 -13.84 -8.20 2.80
C SER A 249 -15.30 -8.14 2.29
N ASN A 250 -15.84 -6.94 2.05
CA ASN A 250 -17.16 -6.75 1.47
C ASN A 250 -17.16 -6.52 -0.04
N PHE A 251 -16.00 -6.42 -0.69
CA PHE A 251 -15.84 -6.05 -2.11
C PHE A 251 -15.87 -7.28 -3.03
N ILE A 252 -16.98 -8.02 -3.01
CA ILE A 252 -17.06 -9.33 -3.68
C ILE A 252 -17.00 -9.19 -5.20
N ALA A 253 -17.86 -8.35 -5.77
CA ALA A 253 -17.91 -8.17 -7.22
C ALA A 253 -16.58 -7.60 -7.75
N ASP A 254 -16.02 -6.59 -7.08
CA ASP A 254 -14.73 -6.01 -7.45
C ASP A 254 -13.62 -7.05 -7.42
N ALA A 255 -13.54 -7.88 -6.38
CA ALA A 255 -12.55 -8.95 -6.30
C ALA A 255 -12.68 -9.96 -7.46
N ILE A 256 -13.90 -10.33 -7.85
CA ILE A 256 -14.16 -11.22 -8.99
C ILE A 256 -13.70 -10.58 -10.30
N PHE A 257 -14.04 -9.31 -10.56
CA PHE A 257 -13.60 -8.61 -11.76
C PHE A 257 -12.07 -8.43 -11.78
N MET A 258 -11.45 -8.19 -10.64
CA MET A 258 -9.99 -8.14 -10.52
C MET A 258 -9.35 -9.50 -10.83
N ALA A 259 -9.92 -10.60 -10.33
CA ALA A 259 -9.45 -11.94 -10.63
C ALA A 259 -9.54 -12.27 -12.11
N GLN A 260 -10.67 -11.94 -12.75
CA GLN A 260 -10.85 -12.08 -14.19
C GLN A 260 -9.79 -11.27 -14.95
N ALA A 261 -9.57 -10.01 -14.58
CA ALA A 261 -8.57 -9.14 -15.20
C ALA A 261 -7.12 -9.66 -15.02
N GLN A 262 -6.86 -10.45 -13.96
CA GLN A 262 -5.57 -11.15 -13.76
C GLN A 262 -5.52 -12.52 -14.47
N GLY A 263 -6.56 -12.90 -15.21
CA GLY A 263 -6.59 -14.13 -16.01
C GLY A 263 -6.98 -15.39 -15.24
N PHE A 264 -7.63 -15.26 -14.07
CA PHE A 264 -8.27 -16.42 -13.44
C PHE A 264 -9.57 -16.77 -14.15
N SER A 265 -9.74 -18.06 -14.48
CA SER A 265 -10.97 -18.61 -15.07
C SER A 265 -11.81 -19.41 -14.08
N LYS A 266 -11.28 -19.69 -12.88
CA LYS A 266 -11.94 -20.47 -11.83
C LYS A 266 -11.70 -19.81 -10.47
N ILE A 267 -12.77 -19.65 -9.71
CA ILE A 267 -12.75 -19.09 -8.35
C ILE A 267 -13.42 -20.11 -7.43
N LEU A 268 -12.80 -20.37 -6.27
CA LEU A 268 -13.42 -21.08 -5.17
C LEU A 268 -13.79 -20.05 -4.10
N PHE A 269 -15.08 -19.72 -4.01
CA PHE A 269 -15.54 -18.70 -3.08
C PHE A 269 -16.07 -19.33 -1.79
N ILE A 270 -15.46 -19.00 -0.65
CA ILE A 270 -15.73 -19.61 0.66
C ILE A 270 -16.30 -18.55 1.59
N GLY A 271 -17.58 -18.66 1.95
CA GLY A 271 -18.23 -17.66 2.77
C GLY A 271 -19.51 -18.13 3.42
N HIS A 272 -19.95 -17.39 4.44
CA HIS A 272 -21.21 -17.64 5.12
C HIS A 272 -22.41 -17.32 4.21
N ILE A 273 -23.45 -18.17 4.25
CA ILE A 273 -24.66 -18.03 3.41
C ILE A 273 -25.28 -16.63 3.51
N GLY A 274 -25.28 -16.02 4.69
CA GLY A 274 -25.81 -14.68 4.91
C GLY A 274 -25.07 -13.54 4.18
N LYS A 275 -23.80 -13.71 3.76
CA LYS A 275 -23.14 -12.76 2.84
C LYS A 275 -23.38 -13.16 1.38
N MET A 276 -23.37 -14.47 1.10
CA MET A 276 -23.48 -14.99 -0.26
C MET A 276 -24.85 -14.78 -0.88
N ILE A 277 -25.91 -14.84 -0.08
CA ILE A 277 -27.27 -14.57 -0.53
C ILE A 277 -27.42 -13.15 -1.11
N LYS A 278 -26.71 -12.16 -0.56
CA LYS A 278 -26.70 -10.79 -1.11
C LYS A 278 -26.14 -10.75 -2.52
N VAL A 279 -25.02 -11.43 -2.72
CA VAL A 279 -24.33 -11.52 -4.01
C VAL A 279 -25.20 -12.26 -5.02
N ALA A 280 -25.92 -13.31 -4.59
CA ALA A 280 -26.87 -14.03 -5.44
C ALA A 280 -28.00 -13.13 -5.96
N GLY A 281 -28.46 -12.17 -5.16
CA GLY A 281 -29.42 -11.14 -5.58
C GLY A 281 -28.80 -9.96 -6.33
N GLY A 282 -27.53 -10.04 -6.76
CA GLY A 282 -26.86 -9.01 -7.55
C GLY A 282 -26.23 -7.86 -6.74
N ILE A 283 -26.25 -7.92 -5.41
CA ILE A 283 -25.62 -6.90 -4.56
C ILE A 283 -24.10 -7.06 -4.62
N ARG A 284 -23.43 -6.04 -5.16
CA ARG A 284 -21.98 -6.08 -5.44
C ARG A 284 -21.10 -6.02 -4.19
N ASN A 285 -21.58 -5.36 -3.14
CA ASN A 285 -20.85 -5.15 -1.89
C ASN A 285 -21.69 -5.63 -0.71
N THR A 286 -21.14 -6.52 0.13
CA THR A 286 -21.92 -7.18 1.19
C THR A 286 -22.12 -6.35 2.45
N HIS A 287 -21.55 -5.14 2.52
CA HIS A 287 -21.75 -4.25 3.65
C HIS A 287 -23.22 -3.80 3.73
N SER A 288 -23.78 -3.73 4.94
CA SER A 288 -25.20 -3.41 5.16
C SER A 288 -25.65 -2.10 4.51
N LYS A 289 -24.76 -1.11 4.42
CA LYS A 289 -24.99 0.17 3.71
C LYS A 289 -25.40 0.03 2.24
N TYR A 290 -25.10 -1.10 1.58
CA TYR A 290 -25.47 -1.38 0.19
C TYR A 290 -26.72 -2.29 0.07
N GLY A 291 -27.39 -2.58 1.19
CA GLY A 291 -28.60 -3.39 1.25
C GLY A 291 -28.42 -4.69 2.05
N ASP A 292 -29.49 -5.12 2.71
CA ASP A 292 -29.55 -6.43 3.34
C ASP A 292 -30.28 -7.44 2.43
N HIS A 293 -31.56 -7.21 2.12
CA HIS A 293 -32.42 -7.97 1.18
C HIS A 293 -32.33 -9.51 1.25
N ARG A 294 -31.77 -10.06 2.33
CA ARG A 294 -31.36 -11.47 2.38
C ARG A 294 -32.58 -12.37 2.38
N MET A 295 -33.63 -11.97 3.09
CA MET A 295 -34.84 -12.76 3.23
C MET A 295 -35.65 -12.72 1.95
N GLU A 296 -35.75 -11.55 1.32
CA GLU A 296 -36.45 -11.36 0.05
C GLU A 296 -35.78 -12.13 -1.08
N ILE A 297 -34.44 -12.07 -1.17
CA ILE A 297 -33.67 -12.84 -2.15
C ILE A 297 -33.81 -14.35 -1.88
N LEU A 298 -33.73 -14.77 -0.60
CA LEU A 298 -33.89 -16.17 -0.24
C LEU A 298 -35.28 -16.69 -0.58
N LEU A 299 -36.33 -15.90 -0.31
CA LEU A 299 -37.70 -16.23 -0.67
C LEU A 299 -37.83 -16.41 -2.18
N GLN A 300 -37.36 -15.43 -2.97
CA GLN A 300 -37.39 -15.49 -4.43
C GLN A 300 -36.70 -16.76 -4.95
N ILE A 301 -35.47 -17.02 -4.53
CA ILE A 301 -34.71 -18.22 -4.97
C ILE A 301 -35.44 -19.50 -4.54
N THR A 302 -36.03 -19.52 -3.34
CA THR A 302 -36.78 -20.69 -2.86
C THR A 302 -38.01 -20.95 -3.70
N GLU A 303 -38.74 -19.92 -4.12
CA GLU A 303 -39.89 -20.07 -5.02
C GLU A 303 -39.50 -20.58 -6.40
N GLU A 304 -38.36 -20.12 -6.93
CA GLU A 304 -37.81 -20.57 -8.21
C GLU A 304 -37.36 -22.05 -8.18
N VAL A 305 -36.71 -22.47 -7.10
CA VAL A 305 -36.12 -23.83 -6.99
C VAL A 305 -37.10 -24.86 -6.41
N LEU A 306 -38.02 -24.46 -5.53
CA LEU A 306 -38.99 -25.32 -4.84
C LEU A 306 -40.44 -24.79 -4.98
N PRO A 307 -40.99 -24.75 -6.21
CA PRO A 307 -42.31 -24.16 -6.44
C PRO A 307 -43.41 -24.87 -5.65
N GLY A 308 -44.28 -24.09 -5.00
CA GLY A 308 -45.46 -24.57 -4.26
C GLY A 308 -45.15 -25.24 -2.91
N LYS A 309 -43.90 -25.24 -2.44
CA LYS A 309 -43.51 -25.83 -1.14
C LYS A 309 -43.47 -24.84 0.02
N LEU A 310 -43.52 -23.54 -0.26
CA LEU A 310 -43.60 -22.50 0.76
C LEU A 310 -45.04 -22.39 1.30
N SER A 311 -45.18 -22.50 2.63
CA SER A 311 -46.47 -22.24 3.28
C SER A 311 -46.86 -20.77 3.14
N GLN A 312 -48.16 -20.50 3.09
CA GLN A 312 -48.69 -19.12 3.03
C GLN A 312 -48.19 -18.26 4.19
N LYS A 313 -48.09 -18.85 5.39
CA LYS A 313 -47.52 -18.21 6.58
C LYS A 313 -46.05 -17.80 6.40
N GLY A 314 -45.23 -18.63 5.75
CA GLY A 314 -43.81 -18.34 5.49
C GLY A 314 -43.59 -17.21 4.48
N ARG A 315 -44.60 -16.89 3.65
CA ARG A 315 -44.57 -15.73 2.74
C ARG A 315 -44.94 -14.41 3.42
N GLU A 316 -45.76 -14.47 4.47
CA GLU A 316 -46.24 -13.28 5.18
C GLU A 316 -45.27 -12.80 6.28
N GLU A 317 -44.35 -13.67 6.73
CA GLU A 317 -43.35 -13.36 7.76
C GLU A 317 -42.03 -12.77 7.22
N ILE A 318 -41.83 -12.77 5.89
CA ILE A 318 -40.65 -12.24 5.19
C ILE A 318 -40.99 -10.89 4.59
#